data_AF-E7D1J3-F1
#
_entry.id   AF-E7D1J3-F1
#
_cell.length_a   1.000
_cell.length_b   1.000
_cell.length_c   1.000
_cell.angle_alpha   90.00
_cell.angle_beta   90.00
_cell.angle_gamma   90.00
#
_symmetry.space_group_name_H-M   'P 1'
#
loop_
_entity.id
_entity.type
_entity.pdbx_description
1 polymer ?
#
loop_
_entity_poly.entity_id
_entity_poly.type
_entity_poly.pdbx_seq_one_letter_code
_entity_poly.pdbx_strand_id
1 'polypeptide(L)'
;HEAKRLSTSMKIGSRSKYIVVPERIVEVGNHVVWRHTSGSRAISVQDTVGLLHHYRICEFGGFSCLKKDSVVDRTATKFGPDLLKRVMRTCNSVYPELSGKCPLSPPLGNPW
;
A
#
# COMPACT_ATOMS: atom_id res chain seq x y z
N HIS A 1 6.69 0.13 16.92
CA HIS A 1 6.17 1.26 16.12
C HIS A 1 4.73 0.96 15.74
N GLU A 2 3.78 1.79 16.16
CA GLU A 2 2.38 1.66 15.76
C GLU A 2 2.13 2.51 14.50
N ALA A 3 1.52 1.91 13.47
CA ALA A 3 1.09 2.65 12.30
C ALA A 3 -0.07 3.58 12.70
N LYS A 4 -0.10 4.79 12.13
CA LYS A 4 -1.18 5.76 12.35
C LYS A 4 -1.84 6.10 11.03
N ARG A 5 -3.16 6.34 11.08
CA ARG A 5 -3.93 6.81 9.93
C ARG A 5 -4.73 8.07 10.22
N LEU A 6 -4.93 8.94 9.23
CA LEU A 6 -5.91 10.02 9.29
C LEU A 6 -7.28 9.50 9.74
N SER A 7 -7.94 10.24 10.62
CA SER A 7 -9.29 9.95 11.11
C SER A 7 -10.36 10.09 10.02
N THR A 8 -10.11 10.91 9.00
CA THR A 8 -11.01 11.17 7.88
C THR A 8 -10.41 10.71 6.56
N SER A 9 -11.27 10.17 5.68
CA SER A 9 -10.86 9.74 4.34
C SER A 9 -10.48 10.93 3.48
N MET A 10 -9.46 10.75 2.65
CA MET A 10 -9.07 11.76 1.66
C MET A 10 -10.12 11.88 0.56
N LYS A 11 -10.19 13.05 -0.08
CA LYS A 11 -11.09 13.26 -1.23
C LYS A 11 -10.71 12.30 -2.37
N ILE A 12 -11.72 11.82 -3.09
CA ILE A 12 -11.52 10.99 -4.28
C ILE A 12 -10.65 11.76 -5.30
N GLY A 13 -9.61 11.10 -5.83
CA GLY A 13 -8.62 11.70 -6.73
C GLY A 13 -7.37 12.24 -6.02
N SER A 14 -7.30 12.21 -4.69
CA SER A 14 -6.04 12.41 -3.96
C SER A 14 -5.13 11.19 -4.07
N ARG A 15 -3.81 11.42 -4.04
CA ARG A 15 -2.81 10.35 -4.12
C ARG A 15 -2.89 9.45 -2.88
N SER A 16 -2.97 8.14 -3.10
CA SER A 16 -2.96 7.12 -2.05
C SER A 16 -2.28 5.84 -2.54
N LYS A 17 -2.00 4.90 -1.62
CA LYS A 17 -1.55 3.54 -1.94
C LYS A 17 -2.52 2.55 -1.30
N TYR A 18 -2.88 1.50 -2.04
CA TYR A 18 -3.68 0.39 -1.53
C TYR A 18 -3.27 -0.90 -2.25
N ILE A 19 -3.61 -2.04 -1.65
CA ILE A 19 -3.30 -3.37 -2.20
C ILE A 19 -4.42 -3.77 -3.16
N VAL A 20 -4.05 -4.29 -4.34
CA VAL A 20 -4.96 -4.80 -5.35
C VAL A 20 -4.67 -6.24 -5.72
N VAL A 21 -5.68 -6.94 -6.24
CA VAL A 21 -5.54 -8.21 -6.95
C VAL A 21 -5.38 -7.86 -8.44
N PRO A 22 -4.17 -7.92 -9.01
CA PRO A 22 -3.88 -7.36 -10.33
C PRO A 22 -4.75 -7.98 -11.44
N GLU A 23 -5.12 -9.26 -11.32
CA GLU A 23 -5.93 -9.98 -12.31
C GLU A 23 -7.36 -9.44 -12.45
N ARG A 24 -7.82 -8.61 -11.50
CA ARG A 24 -9.17 -8.03 -11.49
C ARG A 24 -9.17 -6.53 -11.79
N ILE A 25 -8.03 -5.96 -12.15
CA ILE A 25 -7.86 -4.52 -12.25
C ILE A 25 -7.29 -4.16 -13.61
N VAL A 26 -7.96 -3.23 -14.30
CA VAL A 26 -7.52 -2.69 -15.59
C VAL A 26 -6.52 -1.55 -15.37
N GLU A 27 -6.80 -0.64 -14.44
CA GLU A 27 -5.92 0.51 -14.15
C GLU A 27 -6.12 1.01 -12.71
N VAL A 28 -5.04 1.46 -12.07
CA VAL A 28 -5.08 2.16 -10.77
C VAL A 28 -4.55 3.57 -10.91
N GLY A 29 -5.46 4.55 -10.95
CA GLY A 29 -5.22 5.91 -10.48
C GLY A 29 -4.09 6.71 -11.15
N ASN A 30 -3.69 6.41 -12.38
CA ASN A 30 -2.76 7.26 -13.11
C ASN A 30 -3.52 8.51 -13.60
N HIS A 31 -3.13 9.70 -13.14
CA HIS A 31 -3.63 11.02 -13.56
C HIS A 31 -5.17 11.17 -13.75
N VAL A 32 -5.98 10.38 -13.06
CA VAL A 32 -7.45 10.39 -13.21
C VAL A 32 -7.92 10.05 -14.65
N VAL A 33 -7.10 9.30 -15.41
CA VAL A 33 -7.32 8.95 -16.83
C VAL A 33 -8.64 8.21 -17.04
N TRP A 34 -9.09 7.44 -16.04
CA TRP A 34 -10.39 6.76 -16.05
C TRP A 34 -11.58 7.66 -16.41
N ARG A 35 -11.52 8.98 -16.17
CA ARG A 35 -12.61 9.92 -16.55
C ARG A 35 -12.91 9.96 -18.03
N HIS A 36 -11.96 9.56 -18.88
CA HIS A 36 -12.11 9.58 -20.33
C HIS A 36 -12.67 8.26 -20.89
N THR A 37 -12.83 7.24 -20.05
CA THR A 37 -13.38 5.94 -20.44
C THR A 37 -14.87 5.88 -20.15
N SER A 38 -15.69 5.68 -21.19
CA SER A 38 -17.15 5.54 -21.03
C SER A 38 -17.51 4.35 -20.15
N GLY A 39 -18.44 4.56 -19.20
CA GLY A 39 -18.87 3.53 -18.25
C GLY A 39 -17.96 3.35 -17.03
N SER A 40 -16.88 4.13 -16.90
CA SER A 40 -16.05 4.13 -15.70
C SER A 40 -16.74 4.89 -14.55
N ARG A 41 -16.45 4.48 -13.30
CA ARG A 41 -16.85 5.23 -12.10
C ARG A 41 -15.75 5.19 -11.07
N ALA A 42 -15.55 6.29 -10.36
CA ALA A 42 -14.72 6.28 -9.16
C ALA A 42 -15.46 5.59 -8.02
N ILE A 43 -14.76 4.71 -7.31
CA ILE A 43 -15.27 4.05 -6.12
C ILE A 43 -14.33 4.41 -4.97
N SER A 44 -14.90 4.86 -3.85
CA SER A 44 -14.12 5.03 -2.64
C SER A 44 -13.81 3.66 -2.06
N VAL A 45 -12.53 3.33 -1.90
CA VAL A 45 -12.11 2.15 -1.15
C VAL A 45 -12.39 2.42 0.33
N GLN A 46 -13.06 1.49 1.01
CA GLN A 46 -13.29 1.61 2.44
C GLN A 46 -11.94 1.57 3.19
N ASP A 47 -11.81 2.40 4.22
CA ASP A 47 -10.61 2.50 5.04
C ASP A 47 -10.25 1.17 5.74
N THR A 48 -11.24 0.30 5.94
CA THR A 48 -11.10 -1.05 6.49
C THR A 48 -10.39 -2.04 5.56
N VAL A 49 -10.33 -1.79 4.25
CA VAL A 49 -9.91 -2.81 3.26
C VAL A 49 -8.40 -2.83 3.03
N GLY A 50 -7.71 -1.70 3.19
CA GLY A 50 -6.24 -1.66 3.18
C GLY A 50 -5.72 -0.35 2.63
N LEU A 51 -5.68 0.67 3.49
CA LEU A 51 -4.92 1.88 3.21
C LEU A 51 -3.50 1.68 3.72
N LEU A 52 -2.53 1.80 2.82
CA LEU A 52 -1.14 1.97 3.23
C LEU A 52 -0.85 3.46 3.15
N HIS A 53 -0.66 4.10 4.30
CA HIS A 53 -0.45 5.54 4.32
C HIS A 53 0.85 5.90 3.60
N HIS A 54 0.70 6.60 2.49
CA HIS A 54 1.81 7.10 1.72
C HIS A 54 2.37 8.33 2.41
N TYR A 55 3.47 8.17 3.12
CA TYR A 55 4.23 9.30 3.65
C TYR A 55 5.39 9.60 2.71
N ARG A 56 5.17 10.41 1.68
CA ARG A 56 6.29 11.04 0.95
C ARG A 56 6.81 12.30 1.66
N ILE A 57 6.53 12.41 2.97
CA ILE A 57 6.56 13.63 3.78
C ILE A 57 5.63 14.70 3.17
N CYS A 58 4.34 14.54 3.45
CA CYS A 58 3.40 15.67 3.56
C CYS A 58 3.47 16.60 2.35
N GLU A 59 2.91 16.12 1.24
CA GLU A 59 3.37 16.36 -0.13
C GLU A 59 3.63 17.79 -0.62
N PHE A 60 3.36 18.88 0.14
CA PHE A 60 3.96 20.23 -0.01
C PHE A 60 3.96 21.08 1.31
N GLY A 61 3.95 20.46 2.50
CA GLY A 61 3.72 21.12 3.80
C GLY A 61 4.61 20.65 4.97
N GLY A 62 5.73 20.00 4.66
CA GLY A 62 6.76 19.64 5.64
C GLY A 62 6.30 18.59 6.66
N PHE A 63 6.19 18.95 7.93
CA PHE A 63 5.73 18.03 8.99
C PHE A 63 4.32 18.36 9.51
N SER A 64 3.62 19.30 8.89
CA SER A 64 2.30 19.76 9.36
C SER A 64 1.22 18.68 9.33
N CYS A 65 1.39 17.67 8.47
CA CYS A 65 0.62 16.42 8.45
C CYS A 65 0.58 15.68 9.80
N LEU A 66 1.64 15.79 10.62
CA LEU A 66 1.73 15.15 11.93
C LEU A 66 0.79 15.80 12.95
N LYS A 67 0.32 17.02 12.67
CA LYS A 67 -0.65 17.76 13.49
C LYS A 67 -2.10 17.39 13.18
N LYS A 68 -2.35 16.63 12.10
CA LYS A 68 -3.71 16.19 11.77
C LYS A 68 -4.13 15.07 12.70
N ASP A 69 -5.41 15.07 13.06
CA ASP A 69 -6.00 14.00 13.85
C ASP A 69 -5.76 12.64 13.18
N SER A 70 -5.20 11.74 13.99
CA SER A 70 -4.86 10.40 13.56
C SER A 70 -5.27 9.38 14.61
N VAL A 71 -5.60 8.19 14.13
CA VAL A 71 -5.94 7.03 14.95
C VAL A 71 -4.92 5.94 14.72
N VAL A 72 -4.71 5.09 15.74
CA VAL A 72 -3.85 3.91 15.61
C VAL A 72 -4.46 2.98 14.56
N ASP A 73 -3.66 2.65 13.55
CA ASP A 73 -4.05 1.76 12.47
C ASP A 73 -3.48 0.37 12.71
N ARG A 74 -4.36 -0.56 13.08
CA ARG A 74 -4.04 -1.99 13.20
C ARG A 74 -4.32 -2.76 11.91
N THR A 75 -4.97 -2.13 10.93
CA THR A 75 -5.32 -2.77 9.66
C THR A 75 -4.14 -2.84 8.70
N ALA A 76 -3.17 -1.93 8.82
CA ALA A 76 -1.97 -1.89 8.00
C ALA A 76 -1.16 -3.21 8.02
N THR A 77 -1.20 -3.95 9.13
CA THR A 77 -0.49 -5.23 9.30
C THR A 77 -1.41 -6.46 9.24
N LYS A 78 -2.72 -6.29 9.01
CA LYS A 78 -3.70 -7.40 9.11
C LYS A 78 -3.39 -8.56 8.16
N PHE A 79 -2.83 -8.26 6.99
CA PHE A 79 -2.43 -9.27 6.00
C PHE A 79 -1.01 -9.81 6.20
N GLY A 80 -0.23 -9.24 7.14
CA GLY A 80 1.16 -9.59 7.35
C GLY A 80 1.40 -11.09 7.58
N PRO A 81 0.67 -11.75 8.50
CA PRO A 81 0.83 -13.18 8.74
C PRO A 81 0.55 -14.06 7.51
N ASP A 82 -0.54 -13.78 6.80
CA ASP A 82 -0.92 -14.55 5.61
C ASP A 82 0.02 -14.30 4.44
N LEU A 83 0.47 -13.05 4.25
CA LEU A 83 1.46 -12.69 3.24
C LEU A 83 2.78 -13.38 3.53
N LEU A 84 3.26 -13.35 4.78
CA LEU A 84 4.49 -14.02 5.17
C LEU A 84 4.40 -15.53 4.91
N LYS A 85 3.29 -16.17 5.28
CA LYS A 85 3.07 -17.60 5.02
C LYS A 85 3.12 -17.92 3.52
N ARG A 86 2.50 -17.09 2.68
CA ARG A 86 2.50 -17.25 1.22
C ARG A 86 3.89 -17.04 0.63
N VAL A 87 4.59 -15.99 1.04
CA VAL A 87 5.97 -15.69 0.62
C VAL A 87 6.89 -16.86 0.97
N MET A 88 6.84 -17.37 2.21
CA MET A 88 7.65 -18.51 2.63
C MET A 88 7.35 -19.76 1.81
N ARG A 89 6.07 -20.03 1.50
CA ARG A 89 5.69 -21.14 0.61
C ARG A 89 6.28 -20.96 -0.80
N THR A 90 6.21 -19.76 -1.36
CA THR A 90 6.80 -19.47 -2.66
C THR A 90 8.32 -19.63 -2.63
N CYS A 91 9.01 -19.13 -1.59
CA CYS A 91 10.45 -19.28 -1.47
C CYS A 91 10.88 -20.75 -1.34
N ASN A 92 10.11 -21.56 -0.59
CA ASN A 92 10.31 -23.01 -0.54
C ASN A 92 10.24 -23.68 -1.92
N SER A 93 9.37 -23.20 -2.80
CA SER A 93 9.20 -23.76 -4.14
C SER A 93 10.21 -23.24 -5.16
N VAL A 94 10.64 -21.98 -5.03
CA VAL A 94 11.46 -21.29 -6.03
C VAL A 94 12.96 -21.44 -5.73
N TYR A 95 13.33 -21.55 -4.45
CA TYR A 95 14.73 -21.59 -4.01
C TYR A 95 15.05 -22.89 -3.21
N PRO A 96 14.91 -24.08 -3.81
CA PRO A 96 15.25 -25.33 -3.14
C PRO A 96 16.73 -25.39 -2.71
N GLU A 97 17.63 -24.78 -3.47
CA GLU A 97 19.06 -24.66 -3.18
C GLU A 97 19.37 -23.81 -1.94
N LEU A 98 18.47 -22.89 -1.58
CA LEU A 98 18.57 -22.09 -0.36
C LEU A 98 17.86 -22.76 0.83
N SER A 99 17.60 -24.08 0.76
CA SER A 99 16.79 -24.80 1.75
C SER A 99 15.41 -24.16 1.94
N GLY A 100 14.86 -23.60 0.86
CA GLY A 100 13.57 -22.93 0.84
C GLY A 100 13.52 -21.53 1.47
N LYS A 101 14.67 -20.99 1.90
CA LYS A 101 14.75 -19.61 2.39
C LYS A 101 14.68 -18.62 1.24
N CYS A 102 13.99 -17.50 1.47
CA CYS A 102 14.04 -16.39 0.52
C CYS A 102 15.47 -15.80 0.48
N PRO A 103 15.97 -15.38 -0.68
CA PRO A 103 17.25 -14.68 -0.78
C PRO A 103 17.21 -13.38 0.02
N LEU A 104 18.37 -12.95 0.51
CA LEU A 104 18.50 -11.64 1.14
C LEU A 104 18.15 -10.57 0.11
N SER A 105 17.37 -9.57 0.54
CA SER A 105 17.14 -8.40 -0.29
C SER A 105 18.49 -7.76 -0.62
N PRO A 106 18.70 -7.28 -1.85
CA PRO A 106 19.83 -6.41 -2.15
C PRO A 106 19.89 -5.26 -1.12
N PRO A 107 21.08 -4.74 -0.80
CA PRO A 107 21.17 -3.54 0.01
C PRO A 107 20.30 -2.46 -0.63
N LEU A 108 19.53 -1.75 0.19
CA LEU A 108 18.85 -0.55 -0.27
C LEU A 108 19.94 0.38 -0.82
N GLY A 109 19.92 0.61 -2.14
CA GLY A 109 20.90 1.49 -2.78
C GLY A 109 20.92 2.86 -2.11
N ASN A 110 22.05 3.57 -2.22
CA ASN A 110 22.16 4.91 -1.64
C ASN A 110 21.03 5.81 -2.20
N PRO A 111 20.13 6.35 -1.34
CA PRO A 111 19.05 7.21 -1.79
C PRO A 111 19.51 8.65 -2.08
N TRP A 112 20.82 8.91 -2.00
CA TRP A 112 21.48 10.19 -2.24
C TRP A 112 22.33 10.17 -3.52
#